data_AF-A0A7S1HZQ5-F1
#
_entry.id   AF-A0A7S1HZQ5-F1
#
_cell.length_a   1.000
_cell.length_b   1.000
_cell.length_c   1.000
_cell.angle_alpha   90.00
_cell.angle_beta   90.00
_cell.angle_gamma   90.00
#
_symmetry.space_group_name_H-M   'P 1'
#
loop_
_entity.id
_entity.type
_entity.pdbx_description
1 polymer ?
#
loop_
_entity_poly.entity_id
_entity_poly.type
_entity_poly.pdbx_seq_one_letter_code
_entity_poly.pdbx_strand_id
1 'polypeptide(L)'
;YQCQLLVSTSLFWHLRVVVDIEALPVALKTHLPLLLELLGECDLQDPVTRKVTPYTDVAQALDRETVSWAASVGAGGSTFGPSHLSHVFSLYFCVEQSLSPNLVKWGAVLLQQTRFTMERVTAK
;
A
#
# COMPACT_ATOMS: atom_id res chain seq x y z
N TYR A 1 11.24 -4.97 -16.69
CA TYR A 1 10.77 -5.43 -15.37
C TYR A 1 11.76 -6.45 -14.83
N GLN A 2 12.60 -6.10 -13.85
CA GLN A 2 13.46 -7.06 -13.14
C GLN A 2 12.77 -7.45 -11.83
N CYS A 3 12.41 -8.73 -11.70
CA CYS A 3 11.88 -9.30 -10.45
C CYS A 3 13.05 -9.94 -9.72
N GLN A 4 13.42 -9.41 -8.54
CA GLN A 4 14.42 -10.02 -7.67
C GLN A 4 13.70 -10.81 -6.57
N LEU A 5 13.91 -12.12 -6.53
CA LEU A 5 13.39 -13.02 -5.50
C LEU A 5 14.48 -13.24 -4.43
N LEU A 6 14.38 -12.56 -3.29
CA LEU A 6 15.22 -12.83 -2.13
C LEU A 6 14.54 -13.90 -1.27
N VAL A 7 15.08 -15.11 -1.27
CA VAL A 7 14.56 -16.21 -0.44
C VAL A 7 15.37 -16.26 0.86
N SER A 8 14.82 -15.74 1.95
CA SER A 8 15.29 -16.05 3.30
C SER A 8 14.41 -17.15 3.89
N THR A 9 14.97 -18.07 4.67
CA THR A 9 14.22 -19.06 5.46
C THR A 9 13.56 -18.37 6.66
N SER A 10 12.64 -17.48 6.34
CA SER A 10 11.83 -16.72 7.27
C SER A 10 10.48 -17.40 7.41
N LEU A 11 9.92 -17.45 8.63
CA LEU A 11 8.54 -17.86 8.87
C LEU A 11 7.52 -16.88 8.24
N PHE A 12 8.03 -15.76 7.71
CA PHE A 12 7.27 -14.67 7.13
C PHE A 12 7.56 -14.49 5.65
N TRP A 13 6.50 -14.19 4.92
CA TRP A 13 6.56 -13.82 3.51
C TRP A 13 6.50 -12.31 3.39
N HIS A 14 7.39 -11.77 2.57
CA HIS A 14 7.52 -10.33 2.36
C HIS A 14 7.16 -10.02 0.91
N LEU A 15 6.19 -9.13 0.72
CA LEU A 15 5.88 -8.54 -0.58
C LEU A 15 6.32 -7.09 -0.56
N ARG A 16 7.10 -6.70 -1.57
CA ARG A 16 7.35 -5.29 -1.88
C ARG A 16 6.85 -5.01 -3.29
N VAL A 17 5.82 -4.18 -3.38
CA VAL A 17 5.34 -3.61 -4.64
C VAL A 17 6.09 -2.30 -4.85
N VAL A 18 6.70 -2.13 -6.02
CA VAL A 18 7.41 -0.91 -6.40
C VAL A 18 6.81 -0.42 -7.69
N VAL A 19 6.43 0.86 -7.72
CA VAL A 19 5.80 1.49 -8.88
C VAL A 19 6.60 2.71 -9.26
N ASP A 20 6.95 2.79 -10.54
CA ASP A 20 7.59 3.94 -11.13
C ASP A 20 6.60 5.12 -11.25
N ILE A 21 7.01 6.28 -10.74
CA ILE A 21 6.25 7.53 -10.75
C ILE A 21 6.96 8.63 -11.56
N GLU A 22 7.96 8.28 -12.38
CA GLU A 22 8.68 9.23 -13.21
C GLU A 22 7.72 10.02 -14.11
N ALA A 23 6.78 9.31 -14.75
CA ALA A 23 5.75 9.86 -15.63
C ALA A 23 4.67 10.69 -14.92
N LEU A 24 4.63 10.71 -13.57
CA LEU A 24 3.64 11.47 -12.84
C LEU A 24 3.94 12.98 -12.96
N PRO A 25 2.95 13.85 -13.23
CA PRO A 25 3.14 15.29 -13.20
C PRO A 25 3.71 15.77 -11.86
N VAL A 26 4.64 16.73 -11.89
CA VAL A 26 5.32 17.26 -10.68
C VAL A 26 4.32 17.76 -9.64
N ALA A 27 3.24 18.42 -10.08
CA ALA A 27 2.18 18.91 -9.21
C ALA A 27 1.44 17.80 -8.44
N LEU A 28 1.45 16.55 -8.94
CA LEU A 28 0.84 15.41 -8.26
C LEU A 28 1.83 14.68 -7.34
N LYS A 29 3.14 14.78 -7.61
CA LYS A 29 4.18 14.13 -6.77
C LYS A 29 4.16 14.64 -5.33
N THR A 30 3.81 15.92 -5.12
CA THR A 30 3.66 16.52 -3.79
C THR A 30 2.54 15.90 -2.96
N HIS A 31 1.58 15.23 -3.59
CA HIS A 31 0.44 14.59 -2.91
C HIS A 31 0.66 13.10 -2.64
N LEU A 32 1.77 12.52 -3.09
CA LEU A 32 2.06 11.09 -2.89
C LEU A 32 2.15 10.68 -1.42
N PRO A 33 2.81 11.43 -0.50
CA PRO A 33 2.81 11.07 0.91
C PRO A 33 1.40 10.96 1.49
N LEU A 34 0.54 11.94 1.18
CA LEU A 34 -0.87 11.94 1.60
C LEU A 34 -1.63 10.75 1.05
N LEU A 35 -1.46 10.44 -0.25
CA LEU A 35 -2.07 9.27 -0.88
C LEU A 35 -1.68 7.98 -0.12
N LEU A 36 -0.40 7.81 0.20
CA LEU A 36 0.12 6.60 0.84
C LEU A 36 -0.40 6.43 2.26
N GLU A 37 -0.55 7.52 3.02
CA GLU A 37 -1.18 7.46 4.35
C GLU A 37 -2.66 7.05 4.27
N LEU A 38 -3.36 7.48 3.23
CA LEU A 38 -4.80 7.20 3.09
C LEU A 38 -5.11 5.75 2.69
N LEU A 39 -4.17 5.01 2.08
CA LEU A 39 -4.42 3.66 1.54
C LEU A 39 -4.88 2.64 2.60
N GLY A 40 -4.55 2.83 3.88
CA GLY A 40 -5.01 1.97 4.98
C GLY A 40 -6.09 2.59 5.88
N GLU A 41 -6.44 3.84 5.63
CA GLU A 41 -7.35 4.63 6.48
C GLU A 41 -8.65 5.03 5.76
N CYS A 42 -8.88 4.48 4.56
CA CYS A 42 -10.04 4.75 3.74
C CYS A 42 -10.91 3.50 3.55
N ASP A 43 -12.15 3.75 3.15
CA ASP A 43 -13.07 2.69 2.75
C ASP A 43 -12.58 2.04 1.45
N LEU A 44 -12.90 0.76 1.29
CA LEU A 44 -12.74 0.07 0.01
C LEU A 44 -14.07 -0.03 -0.72
N GLN A 45 -14.06 0.15 -2.03
CA GLN A 45 -15.22 -0.08 -2.88
C GLN A 45 -14.89 -1.10 -3.97
N ASP A 46 -15.63 -2.21 -3.95
CA ASP A 46 -15.54 -3.21 -5.01
C ASP A 46 -16.00 -2.61 -6.35
N PRO A 47 -15.18 -2.66 -7.41
CA PRO A 47 -15.50 -2.02 -8.69
C PRO A 47 -16.66 -2.70 -9.43
N VAL A 48 -16.89 -3.99 -9.19
CA VAL A 48 -17.93 -4.80 -9.85
C VAL A 48 -19.22 -4.75 -9.04
N THR A 49 -19.16 -5.07 -7.75
CA THR A 49 -20.35 -5.21 -6.90
C THR A 49 -20.79 -3.87 -6.28
N ARG A 50 -19.95 -2.83 -6.36
CA ARG A 50 -20.13 -1.53 -5.70
C ARG A 50 -20.25 -1.59 -4.18
N LYS A 51 -20.04 -2.77 -3.59
CA LYS A 51 -20.05 -2.96 -2.13
C LYS A 51 -18.96 -2.12 -1.50
N VAL A 52 -19.32 -1.40 -0.44
CA VAL A 52 -18.39 -0.59 0.35
C VAL A 52 -18.03 -1.35 1.61
N THR A 53 -16.73 -1.46 1.88
CA THR A 53 -16.17 -1.96 3.13
C THR A 53 -15.66 -0.76 3.92
N PRO A 54 -16.21 -0.48 5.10
CA PRO A 54 -15.78 0.65 5.93
C PRO A 54 -14.32 0.53 6.35
N TYR A 55 -13.62 1.67 6.48
CA TYR A 55 -12.20 1.70 6.88
C TYR A 55 -11.90 0.95 8.18
N THR A 56 -12.84 0.89 9.13
CA THR A 56 -12.69 0.14 10.39
C THR A 56 -12.48 -1.35 10.13
N ASP A 57 -13.25 -1.89 9.19
CA ASP A 57 -13.21 -3.31 8.85
C ASP A 57 -11.97 -3.60 8.00
N VAL A 58 -11.55 -2.64 7.17
CA VAL A 58 -10.30 -2.70 6.40
C VAL A 58 -9.10 -2.75 7.33
N ALA A 59 -9.03 -1.84 8.31
CA ALA A 59 -7.95 -1.78 9.29
C ALA A 59 -7.89 -3.07 10.12
N GLN A 60 -9.03 -3.55 10.62
CA GLN A 60 -9.08 -4.83 11.36
C GLN A 60 -8.65 -6.03 10.51
N ALA A 61 -9.03 -6.05 9.23
CA ALA A 61 -8.63 -7.13 8.34
C ALA A 61 -7.14 -7.07 8.00
N LEU A 62 -6.57 -5.87 7.79
CA LEU A 62 -5.14 -5.67 7.59
C LEU A 62 -4.34 -6.10 8.84
N ASP A 63 -4.77 -5.70 10.04
CA ASP A 63 -4.10 -6.05 11.30
C ASP A 63 -4.18 -7.56 11.59
N ARG A 64 -5.27 -8.22 11.17
CA ARG A 64 -5.44 -9.66 11.35
C ARG A 64 -4.64 -10.48 10.34
N GLU A 65 -4.57 -10.01 9.10
CA GLU A 65 -4.01 -10.77 7.98
C GLU A 65 -2.55 -10.41 7.69
N THR A 66 -2.02 -9.34 8.30
CA THR A 66 -0.64 -8.89 8.14
C THR A 66 0.05 -8.72 9.47
N VAL A 67 1.34 -9.10 9.53
CA VAL A 67 2.21 -8.83 10.68
C VAL A 67 2.61 -7.37 10.69
N SER A 68 2.87 -6.82 9.50
CA SER A 68 3.11 -5.39 9.30
C SER A 68 2.88 -5.03 7.84
N TRP A 69 2.50 -3.79 7.61
CA TRP A 69 2.49 -3.20 6.28
C TRP A 69 3.00 -1.75 6.35
N ALA A 70 3.50 -1.24 5.25
CA ALA A 70 4.01 0.12 5.15
C ALA A 70 3.89 0.64 3.72
N ALA A 71 3.76 1.96 3.60
CA ALA A 71 3.75 2.66 2.33
C ALA A 71 4.76 3.82 2.39
N SER A 72 5.62 3.95 1.38
CA SER A 72 6.66 4.98 1.35
C SER A 72 6.95 5.48 -0.06
N VAL A 73 7.41 6.72 -0.17
CA VAL A 73 8.03 7.24 -1.41
C VAL A 73 9.52 6.89 -1.39
N GLY A 74 10.02 6.32 -2.48
CA GLY A 74 11.36 5.79 -2.62
C GLY A 74 11.58 4.41 -2.01
N ALA A 75 12.81 3.92 -2.08
CA ALA A 75 13.22 2.66 -1.48
C ALA A 75 13.98 2.90 -0.16
N GLY A 76 13.40 2.48 0.96
CA GLY A 76 14.04 2.52 2.27
C GLY A 76 14.03 3.87 2.99
N GLY A 77 13.11 4.78 2.63
CA GLY A 77 12.91 6.07 3.30
C GLY A 77 11.76 6.08 4.31
N SER A 78 11.77 7.08 5.19
CA SER A 78 10.60 7.42 6.01
C SER A 78 9.49 8.01 5.15
N THR A 79 8.25 8.03 5.66
CA THR A 79 7.07 8.62 5.00
C THR A 79 7.29 10.08 4.56
N PHE A 80 8.22 10.79 5.20
CA PHE A 80 8.41 12.24 5.07
C PHE A 80 9.65 12.66 4.27
N GLY A 81 10.43 11.73 3.71
CA GLY A 81 11.68 12.06 3.02
C GLY A 81 11.97 11.16 1.82
N PRO A 82 12.30 11.71 0.64
CA PRO A 82 12.74 10.90 -0.49
C PRO A 82 14.08 10.23 -0.15
N SER A 83 14.08 8.90 -0.08
CA SER A 83 15.30 8.07 -0.04
C SER A 83 15.88 7.89 -1.45
N HIS A 84 16.88 7.03 -1.60
CA HIS A 84 17.29 6.48 -2.89
C HIS A 84 16.05 6.02 -3.69
N LEU A 85 16.06 6.28 -5.00
CA LEU A 85 14.94 6.02 -5.91
C LEU A 85 13.69 6.89 -5.63
N SER A 86 13.84 8.20 -5.43
CA SER A 86 12.71 9.14 -5.28
C SER A 86 11.70 9.16 -6.43
N HIS A 87 12.03 8.51 -7.55
CA HIS A 87 11.15 8.27 -8.70
C HIS A 87 10.29 7.01 -8.56
N VAL A 88 10.30 6.32 -7.41
CA VAL A 88 9.37 5.21 -7.13
C VAL A 88 8.53 5.49 -5.91
N PHE A 89 7.36 4.86 -5.80
CA PHE A 89 6.73 4.60 -4.51
C PHE A 89 6.74 3.09 -4.25
N SER A 90 6.69 2.71 -2.97
CA SER A 90 6.64 1.32 -2.58
C SER A 90 5.58 1.02 -1.53
N LEU A 91 4.92 -0.13 -1.69
CA LEU A 91 4.11 -0.77 -0.65
C LEU A 91 4.85 -2.01 -0.16
N TYR A 92 4.88 -2.19 1.13
CA TYR A 92 5.48 -3.34 1.79
C TYR A 92 4.43 -4.04 2.65
N PHE A 93 4.42 -5.36 2.57
CA PHE A 93 3.58 -6.22 3.39
C PHE A 93 4.42 -7.38 3.91
N CYS A 94 4.16 -7.75 5.16
CA CYS A 94 4.74 -8.89 5.84
C CYS A 94 3.59 -9.74 6.39
N VAL A 95 3.55 -11.02 6.05
CA VAL A 95 2.53 -11.95 6.55
C VAL A 95 3.16 -13.27 6.98
N GLU A 96 2.45 -14.03 7.79
CA GLU A 96 2.80 -15.43 8.06
C GLU A 96 2.62 -16.30 6.80
N GLN A 97 3.44 -17.34 6.67
CA GLN A 97 3.42 -18.23 5.51
C GLN A 97 2.02 -18.82 5.19
N SER A 98 1.22 -19.09 6.22
CA SER A 98 -0.16 -19.60 6.12
C SER A 98 -1.10 -18.64 5.38
N LEU A 99 -0.82 -17.33 5.43
CA LEU A 99 -1.64 -16.26 4.86
C LEU A 99 -1.04 -15.66 3.59
N SER A 100 -0.01 -16.31 3.03
CA SER A 100 0.68 -15.85 1.81
C SER A 100 -0.23 -15.56 0.60
N PRO A 101 -1.38 -16.23 0.36
CA PRO A 101 -2.27 -15.85 -0.74
C PRO A 101 -2.88 -14.44 -0.58
N ASN A 102 -3.00 -13.95 0.66
CA ASN A 102 -3.61 -12.64 0.94
C ASN A 102 -2.65 -11.47 0.66
N LEU A 103 -1.33 -11.70 0.58
CA LEU A 103 -0.33 -10.67 0.26
C LEU A 103 -0.64 -9.94 -1.05
N VAL A 104 -0.80 -10.72 -2.12
CA VAL A 104 -1.03 -10.17 -3.46
C VAL A 104 -2.39 -9.51 -3.55
N LYS A 105 -3.39 -10.09 -2.86
CA LYS A 105 -4.73 -9.53 -2.75
C LYS A 105 -4.70 -8.12 -2.15
N TRP A 106 -4.05 -7.93 -1.00
CA TRP A 106 -4.00 -6.62 -0.34
C TRP A 106 -3.32 -5.55 -1.20
N GLY A 107 -2.18 -5.89 -1.84
CA GLY A 107 -1.53 -4.96 -2.76
C GLY A 107 -2.44 -4.49 -3.89
N ALA A 108 -3.21 -5.40 -4.50
CA ALA A 108 -4.14 -5.05 -5.57
C ALA A 108 -5.37 -4.28 -5.05
N VAL A 109 -5.94 -4.73 -3.93
CA VAL A 109 -7.16 -4.17 -3.34
C VAL A 109 -6.91 -2.73 -2.89
N LEU A 110 -5.85 -2.45 -2.13
CA LEU A 110 -5.56 -1.09 -1.67
C LEU A 110 -5.32 -0.15 -2.85
N LEU A 111 -4.61 -0.59 -3.90
CA LEU A 111 -4.32 0.28 -5.04
C LEU A 111 -5.52 0.53 -5.96
N GLN A 112 -6.43 -0.43 -6.10
CA GLN A 112 -7.52 -0.34 -7.09
C GLN A 112 -8.88 0.00 -6.49
N GLN A 113 -9.09 -0.32 -5.22
CA GLN A 113 -10.42 -0.27 -4.58
C GLN A 113 -10.51 0.81 -3.50
N THR A 114 -9.41 1.49 -3.15
CA THR A 114 -9.46 2.57 -2.16
C THR A 114 -10.34 3.71 -2.66
N ARG A 115 -11.36 4.02 -1.85
CA ARG A 115 -12.30 5.11 -2.10
C ARG A 115 -11.89 6.34 -1.30
N PHE A 116 -11.35 7.33 -1.99
CA PHE A 116 -11.02 8.62 -1.39
C PHE A 116 -12.30 9.46 -1.24
N THR A 117 -12.65 9.79 0.00
CA THR A 117 -13.75 10.71 0.32
C THR A 117 -13.20 11.99 0.91
N MET A 118 -13.89 13.11 0.66
CA MET A 118 -13.43 14.43 1.13
C MET A 118 -13.25 14.46 2.64
N GLU A 119 -14.19 13.86 3.38
CA GLU A 119 -14.15 13.73 4.84
C GLU A 119 -12.84 13.08 5.33
N ARG A 120 -12.38 12.01 4.66
CA ARG A 120 -11.14 11.31 5.02
C ARG A 120 -9.89 12.11 4.67
N VAL A 121 -9.92 12.79 3.53
CA VAL A 121 -8.80 13.62 3.09
C VAL A 121 -8.61 14.85 3.99
N THR A 122 -9.69 15.44 4.51
CA THR A 122 -9.64 16.64 5.36
C THR A 122 -9.45 16.36 6.85
N ALA A 123 -9.65 15.12 7.29
CA ALA A 123 -9.48 14.72 8.70
C ALA A 123 -8.00 14.54 9.10
N LYS A 124 -7.08 14.56 8.12
CA LYS A 124 -5.63 14.56 8.27
C LYS A 124 -5.06 15.93 7.93
#